data_AF-A0A7J5BMH6-F1
#
_entry.id   AF-A0A7J5BMH6-F1
#
_cell.length_a   1.000
_cell.length_b   1.000
_cell.length_c   1.000
_cell.angle_alpha   90.00
_cell.angle_beta   90.00
_cell.angle_gamma   90.00
#
_symmetry.space_group_name_H-M   'P 1'
#
loop_
_entity.id
_entity.type
_entity.pdbx_description
1 polymer ?
#
loop_
_entity_poly.entity_id
_entity_poly.type
_entity_poly.pdbx_seq_one_letter_code
_entity_poly.pdbx_strand_id
1 'polypeptide(L)'
;MSPRTHTTTARAVVALAAVVLLLSGCTLVSSLAQPGGQAETGATSQDGATPATTTEPDEDLGSTPEPSSPGTETVDVPVSIGTPVSIQGADGGEVGLFTVTSVVPYAMCPNPDADESKYGMIVIVSVDIMAAPSLSAQTDPYYGQHFDLSKLDVVDPKTGTSTKGGPDYDCLTTGDRLTTVQPGGTASGRLAFDVEDESFAIRWFYGHQNFVVAPSEWGWD
;
A
#
# COMPACT_ATOMS: atom_id res chain seq x y z
N MET A 1 72.00 6.45 19.46
CA MET A 1 71.58 5.04 19.38
C MET A 1 70.08 5.02 19.18
N SER A 2 69.65 5.21 17.93
CA SER A 2 69.04 4.21 17.02
C SER A 2 67.51 4.09 17.18
N PRO A 3 66.74 4.67 16.22
CA PRO A 3 65.31 4.39 16.07
C PRO A 3 65.12 3.05 15.31
N ARG A 4 64.06 2.30 15.62
CA ARG A 4 63.60 1.17 14.80
C ARG A 4 62.33 1.54 14.07
N THR A 5 62.49 1.82 12.79
CA THR A 5 61.48 1.77 11.74
C THR A 5 61.08 0.32 11.50
N HIS A 6 59.78 0.05 11.42
CA HIS A 6 59.28 -1.15 10.74
C HIS A 6 58.39 -0.71 9.57
N THR A 7 58.94 -0.88 8.38
CA THR A 7 58.27 -0.80 7.08
C THR A 7 58.12 -2.23 6.59
N THR A 8 56.89 -2.71 6.34
CA THR A 8 56.69 -3.88 5.47
C THR A 8 55.37 -3.78 4.70
N THR A 9 55.48 -3.19 3.52
CA THR A 9 55.00 -3.61 2.19
C THR A 9 53.80 -4.55 2.06
N ALA A 10 52.87 -4.09 1.22
CA ALA A 10 51.68 -4.72 0.66
C ALA A 10 51.88 -6.08 -0.03
N ARG A 11 50.78 -6.85 -0.12
CA ARG A 11 50.46 -7.70 -1.29
C ARG A 11 48.97 -7.66 -1.56
N ALA A 12 48.62 -7.09 -2.72
CA ALA A 12 47.34 -7.29 -3.38
C ALA A 12 47.31 -8.71 -3.98
N VAL A 13 46.15 -9.38 -3.91
CA VAL A 13 45.80 -10.48 -4.80
C VAL A 13 44.39 -10.23 -5.31
N VAL A 14 44.33 -9.96 -6.61
CA VAL A 14 43.14 -9.93 -7.47
C VAL A 14 42.66 -11.36 -7.67
N ALA A 15 41.35 -11.60 -7.56
CA ALA A 15 40.71 -12.76 -8.19
C ALA A 15 39.35 -12.36 -8.75
N LEU A 16 39.29 -12.24 -10.08
CA LEU A 16 38.09 -12.22 -10.89
C LEU A 16 37.31 -13.52 -10.72
N ALA A 17 35.98 -13.43 -10.63
CA ALA A 17 35.10 -14.49 -11.11
C ALA A 17 33.88 -13.85 -11.78
N ALA A 18 33.94 -13.83 -13.11
CA ALA A 18 32.83 -13.51 -13.99
C ALA A 18 31.75 -14.61 -13.85
N VAL A 19 30.52 -14.22 -13.51
CA VAL A 19 29.37 -15.12 -13.65
C VAL A 19 28.69 -14.83 -14.98
N VAL A 20 28.60 -15.90 -15.75
CA VAL A 20 28.19 -16.00 -17.14
C VAL A 20 26.70 -15.73 -17.32
N LEU A 21 26.38 -14.98 -18.37
CA LEU A 21 25.06 -14.80 -18.98
C LEU A 21 24.39 -16.13 -19.31
N LEU A 22 23.15 -16.32 -18.86
CA LEU A 22 22.20 -17.23 -19.51
C LEU A 22 21.05 -16.41 -20.12
N LEU A 23 21.18 -16.16 -21.42
CA LEU A 23 20.11 -15.82 -22.34
C LEU A 23 19.47 -17.13 -22.84
N SER A 24 18.20 -17.33 -22.55
CA SER A 24 17.25 -18.21 -23.26
C SER A 24 15.87 -17.88 -22.69
N GLY A 25 14.83 -17.44 -23.39
CA GLY A 25 14.48 -17.54 -24.81
C GLY A 25 13.06 -18.10 -24.90
N CYS A 26 12.15 -17.35 -25.56
CA CYS A 26 10.86 -17.80 -26.13
C CYS A 26 9.69 -18.03 -25.13
N THR A 27 8.44 -17.59 -25.33
CA THR A 27 7.72 -17.24 -26.57
C THR A 27 6.47 -16.43 -26.21
N LEU A 28 6.19 -15.37 -26.99
CA LEU A 28 4.89 -14.71 -27.08
C LEU A 28 3.83 -15.74 -27.53
N VAL A 29 2.76 -15.92 -26.75
CA VAL A 29 1.50 -16.44 -27.28
C VAL A 29 0.59 -15.24 -27.50
N SER A 30 0.63 -14.72 -28.72
CA SER A 30 -0.49 -13.98 -29.29
C SER A 30 -1.54 -15.01 -29.72
N SER A 31 -2.65 -15.11 -28.98
CA SER A 31 -3.88 -15.70 -29.52
C SER A 31 -4.85 -14.56 -29.82
N LEU A 32 -4.67 -13.96 -31.00
CA LEU A 32 -5.76 -13.29 -31.71
C LEU A 32 -6.67 -14.39 -32.28
N ALA A 33 -7.83 -14.58 -31.67
CA ALA A 33 -8.97 -15.18 -32.33
C ALA A 33 -10.12 -14.16 -32.28
N GLN A 34 -10.32 -13.49 -33.40
CA GLN A 34 -11.52 -12.74 -33.74
C GLN A 34 -12.29 -13.57 -34.81
N PRO A 35 -13.45 -13.10 -35.27
CA PRO A 35 -14.79 -13.32 -34.75
C PRO A 35 -15.54 -14.40 -35.56
N GLY A 36 -16.54 -15.04 -34.96
CA GLY A 36 -17.45 -15.94 -35.67
C GLY A 36 -18.87 -15.72 -35.19
N GLY A 37 -19.56 -14.75 -35.79
CA GLY A 37 -21.01 -14.67 -35.68
C GLY A 37 -21.66 -15.77 -36.50
N GLN A 38 -22.70 -16.39 -35.95
CA GLN A 38 -23.75 -16.97 -36.76
C GLN A 38 -25.07 -16.88 -35.99
N ALA A 39 -25.94 -16.01 -36.49
CA ALA A 39 -27.36 -16.03 -36.17
C ALA A 39 -27.99 -17.25 -36.84
N GLU A 40 -28.86 -17.96 -36.13
CA GLU A 40 -29.90 -18.76 -36.76
C GLU A 40 -31.26 -18.32 -36.21
N THR A 41 -32.02 -17.75 -37.13
CA THR A 41 -33.43 -17.41 -37.01
C THR A 41 -34.22 -18.64 -37.47
N GLY A 42 -35.24 -19.04 -36.73
CA GLY A 42 -36.14 -20.14 -37.13
C GLY A 42 -37.43 -20.11 -36.33
N ALA A 43 -38.41 -19.34 -36.81
CA ALA A 43 -39.78 -19.32 -36.30
C ALA A 43 -40.64 -20.39 -36.98
N THR A 44 -41.55 -21.06 -36.25
CA THR A 44 -42.99 -21.13 -36.63
C THR A 44 -43.87 -21.65 -35.48
N SER A 45 -45.08 -21.09 -35.41
CA SER A 45 -46.16 -21.19 -34.43
C SER A 45 -46.97 -22.50 -34.43
N GLN A 46 -47.64 -22.84 -33.32
CA GLN A 46 -49.06 -23.25 -33.35
C GLN A 46 -49.77 -23.18 -31.98
N ASP A 47 -51.01 -22.70 -32.04
CA ASP A 47 -52.01 -22.49 -30.98
C ASP A 47 -52.43 -23.73 -30.18
N GLY A 48 -52.80 -23.48 -28.92
CA GLY A 48 -53.56 -24.40 -28.07
C GLY A 48 -54.12 -23.69 -26.83
N ALA A 49 -55.32 -23.10 -26.97
CA ALA A 49 -56.08 -22.51 -25.86
C ALA A 49 -56.66 -23.59 -24.92
N THR A 50 -56.72 -23.35 -23.61
CA THR A 50 -57.89 -23.29 -22.67
C THR A 50 -57.35 -23.10 -21.20
N PRO A 51 -58.13 -22.84 -20.14
CA PRO A 51 -58.31 -21.54 -19.51
C PRO A 51 -57.82 -21.42 -18.04
N ALA A 52 -57.69 -20.17 -17.59
CA ALA A 52 -57.84 -19.64 -16.23
C ALA A 52 -57.10 -20.31 -15.06
N THR A 53 -56.20 -19.55 -14.42
CA THR A 53 -56.26 -19.29 -12.98
C THR A 53 -55.61 -17.94 -12.69
N THR A 54 -56.38 -17.07 -12.05
CA THR A 54 -55.97 -15.79 -11.48
C THR A 54 -54.87 -16.00 -10.44
N THR A 55 -53.76 -15.31 -10.58
CA THR A 55 -52.90 -14.94 -9.44
C THR A 55 -52.31 -13.58 -9.79
N GLU A 56 -52.74 -12.55 -9.08
CA GLU A 56 -52.08 -11.25 -9.07
C GLU A 56 -50.60 -11.47 -8.70
N PRO A 57 -49.63 -10.97 -9.48
CA PRO A 57 -48.33 -10.73 -8.92
C PRO A 57 -48.47 -9.50 -8.03
N ASP A 58 -48.32 -9.70 -6.71
CA ASP A 58 -47.92 -8.64 -5.81
C ASP A 58 -46.70 -7.94 -6.45
N GLU A 59 -46.91 -6.74 -6.97
CA GLU A 59 -45.84 -5.77 -7.16
C GLU A 59 -45.39 -5.34 -5.77
N ASP A 60 -44.65 -6.22 -5.10
CA ASP A 60 -43.73 -5.81 -4.06
C ASP A 60 -42.66 -5.00 -4.78
N LEU A 61 -42.88 -3.68 -4.83
CA LEU A 61 -41.89 -2.67 -5.18
C LEU A 61 -40.78 -2.81 -4.15
N GLY A 62 -39.94 -3.83 -4.35
CA GLY A 62 -38.70 -4.06 -3.67
C GLY A 62 -37.94 -2.74 -3.76
N SER A 63 -37.92 -2.05 -2.63
CA SER A 63 -37.14 -0.83 -2.47
C SER A 63 -35.74 -1.20 -2.88
N THR A 64 -35.31 -0.67 -4.04
CA THR A 64 -33.91 -0.74 -4.43
C THR A 64 -33.15 -0.14 -3.25
N PRO A 65 -32.24 -0.88 -2.58
CA PRO A 65 -31.48 -0.28 -1.51
C PRO A 65 -30.77 0.92 -2.11
N GLU A 66 -31.11 2.11 -1.61
CA GLU A 66 -30.33 3.31 -1.92
C GLU A 66 -28.86 2.95 -1.63
N PRO A 67 -27.92 3.33 -2.52
CA PRO A 67 -26.51 3.20 -2.18
C PRO A 67 -26.32 3.97 -0.87
N SER A 68 -26.06 3.23 0.21
CA SER A 68 -25.76 3.82 1.49
C SER A 68 -24.58 4.75 1.26
N SER A 69 -24.79 6.05 1.45
CA SER A 69 -23.68 6.98 1.64
C SER A 69 -22.72 6.32 2.62
N PRO A 70 -21.42 6.18 2.30
CA PRO A 70 -20.47 5.65 3.26
C PRO A 70 -20.61 6.47 4.53
N GLY A 71 -21.00 5.80 5.63
CA GLY A 71 -21.09 6.44 6.92
C GLY A 71 -19.75 7.07 7.26
N THR A 72 -19.77 8.17 8.01
CA THR A 72 -18.58 8.85 8.53
C THR A 72 -17.74 8.01 9.50
N GLU A 73 -18.04 6.72 9.65
CA GLU A 73 -17.29 5.80 10.49
C GLU A 73 -15.99 5.40 9.78
N THR A 74 -14.89 5.54 10.49
CA THR A 74 -13.59 5.11 9.97
C THR A 74 -13.52 3.58 10.00
N VAL A 75 -13.02 2.98 8.91
CA VAL A 75 -12.83 1.53 8.78
C VAL A 75 -11.35 1.20 8.82
N ASP A 76 -11.00 0.16 9.59
CA ASP A 76 -9.66 -0.39 9.58
C ASP A 76 -9.50 -1.35 8.40
N VAL A 77 -8.53 -1.06 7.54
CA VAL A 77 -8.12 -1.86 6.39
C VAL A 77 -6.82 -2.57 6.76
N PRO A 78 -6.84 -3.90 6.98
CA PRO A 78 -5.64 -4.65 7.31
C PRO A 78 -4.67 -4.65 6.12
N VAL A 79 -3.40 -4.39 6.40
CA VAL A 79 -2.31 -4.38 5.42
C VAL A 79 -1.30 -5.45 5.79
N SER A 80 -1.07 -6.38 4.86
CA SER A 80 0.03 -7.32 4.97
C SER A 80 1.27 -6.78 4.26
N ILE A 81 2.45 -6.97 4.87
CA ILE A 81 3.70 -6.47 4.29
C ILE A 81 3.94 -7.07 2.90
N GLY A 82 4.28 -6.21 1.93
CA GLY A 82 4.55 -6.57 0.54
C GLY A 82 3.31 -6.81 -0.32
N THR A 83 2.11 -6.66 0.23
CA THR A 83 0.84 -6.83 -0.52
C THR A 83 0.19 -5.47 -0.76
N PRO A 84 -0.10 -5.09 -2.03
CA PRO A 84 -0.81 -3.85 -2.31
C PRO A 84 -2.27 -3.93 -1.87
N VAL A 85 -2.75 -2.86 -1.24
CA VAL A 85 -4.15 -2.67 -0.85
C VAL A 85 -4.75 -1.48 -1.58
N SER A 86 -6.03 -1.60 -1.97
CA SER A 86 -6.76 -0.56 -2.69
C SER A 86 -7.13 0.60 -1.77
N ILE A 87 -6.94 1.83 -2.26
CA ILE A 87 -7.35 3.06 -1.59
C ILE A 87 -8.64 3.54 -2.24
N GLN A 88 -9.72 3.60 -1.47
CA GLN A 88 -11.01 4.09 -1.97
C GLN A 88 -11.16 5.60 -1.77
N GLY A 89 -11.72 6.28 -2.78
CA GLY A 89 -12.16 7.66 -2.74
C GLY A 89 -13.56 7.82 -2.14
N ALA A 90 -14.07 9.05 -2.13
CA ALA A 90 -15.36 9.39 -1.54
C ALA A 90 -16.56 8.69 -2.19
N ASP A 91 -16.44 8.32 -3.47
CA ASP A 91 -17.44 7.60 -4.25
C ASP A 91 -17.31 6.07 -4.14
N GLY A 92 -16.37 5.57 -3.32
CA GLY A 92 -16.03 4.15 -3.20
C GLY A 92 -15.17 3.63 -4.37
N GLY A 93 -14.86 4.46 -5.36
CA GLY A 93 -13.96 4.12 -6.46
C GLY A 93 -12.51 4.06 -6.02
N GLU A 94 -11.71 3.20 -6.66
CA GLU A 94 -10.27 3.15 -6.40
C GLU A 94 -9.59 4.45 -6.88
N VAL A 95 -8.80 5.05 -6.00
CA VAL A 95 -7.98 6.25 -6.26
C VAL A 95 -6.49 6.00 -6.10
N GLY A 96 -6.09 4.79 -5.74
CA GLY A 96 -4.69 4.39 -5.67
C GLY A 96 -4.47 3.04 -5.01
N LEU A 97 -3.20 2.67 -4.88
CA LEU A 97 -2.75 1.50 -4.15
C LEU A 97 -1.71 1.92 -3.10
N PHE A 98 -1.80 1.34 -1.91
CA PHE A 98 -0.84 1.49 -0.83
C PHE A 98 -0.17 0.15 -0.55
N THR A 99 1.14 0.14 -0.36
CA THR A 99 1.89 -1.05 0.05
C THR A 99 2.89 -0.64 1.12
N VAL A 100 2.86 -1.33 2.26
CA VAL A 100 3.98 -1.29 3.21
C VAL A 100 4.95 -2.40 2.82
N THR A 101 6.15 -2.04 2.39
CA THR A 101 7.14 -3.00 1.87
C THR A 101 8.07 -3.54 2.96
N SER A 102 8.27 -2.77 4.03
CA SER A 102 9.01 -3.25 5.21
C SER A 102 8.70 -2.40 6.44
N VAL A 103 8.74 -3.02 7.61
CA VAL A 103 8.84 -2.35 8.92
C VAL A 103 10.09 -2.88 9.61
N VAL A 104 11.00 -1.99 9.98
CA VAL A 104 12.27 -2.33 10.63
C VAL A 104 12.33 -1.67 12.01
N PRO A 105 12.03 -2.40 13.09
CA PRO A 105 12.25 -1.92 14.45
C PRO A 105 13.75 -1.91 14.79
N TYR A 106 14.14 -1.12 15.79
CA TYR A 106 15.54 -0.89 16.20
C TYR A 106 16.47 -0.57 15.02
N ALA A 107 15.96 0.19 14.05
CA ALA A 107 16.74 0.61 12.91
C ALA A 107 17.87 1.54 13.34
N MET A 108 19.02 1.43 12.68
CA MET A 108 20.04 2.48 12.77
C MET A 108 19.64 3.63 11.85
N CYS A 109 19.72 4.87 12.34
CA CYS A 109 19.46 6.02 11.49
C CYS A 109 20.48 6.12 10.36
N PRO A 110 20.03 6.18 9.09
CA PRO A 110 20.93 6.34 7.95
C PRO A 110 21.67 7.68 7.94
N ASN A 111 21.06 8.74 8.49
CA ASN A 111 21.71 10.04 8.62
C ASN A 111 22.69 10.04 9.81
N PRO A 112 24.01 10.21 9.59
CA PRO A 112 25.00 10.23 10.66
C PRO A 112 24.89 11.45 11.58
N ASP A 113 24.21 12.51 11.14
CA ASP A 113 24.01 13.74 11.91
C ASP A 113 22.70 13.72 12.72
N ALA A 114 21.94 12.61 12.69
CA ALA A 114 20.72 12.46 13.47
C ALA A 114 21.03 12.29 14.96
N ASP A 115 20.17 12.84 15.81
CA ASP A 115 20.21 12.60 17.25
C ASP A 115 19.95 11.10 17.55
N GLU A 116 20.46 10.63 18.69
CA GLU A 116 20.04 9.34 19.21
C GLU A 116 18.55 9.35 19.59
N SER A 117 17.91 8.18 19.52
CA SER A 117 16.52 8.00 19.94
C SER A 117 16.29 8.47 21.37
N LYS A 118 15.26 9.29 21.57
CA LYS A 118 14.83 9.78 22.89
C LYS A 118 13.92 8.79 23.60
N TYR A 119 13.22 7.94 22.85
CA TYR A 119 12.23 7.00 23.37
C TYR A 119 12.72 5.54 23.41
N GLY A 120 13.91 5.27 22.87
CA GLY A 120 14.63 4.00 23.00
C GLY A 120 14.66 3.17 21.72
N MET A 121 13.81 3.46 20.73
CA MET A 121 13.76 2.73 19.48
C MET A 121 13.45 3.63 18.28
N ILE A 122 14.27 3.50 17.24
CA ILE A 122 13.95 4.01 15.91
C ILE A 122 13.28 2.92 15.09
N VAL A 123 12.18 3.26 14.44
CA VAL A 123 11.45 2.40 13.50
C VAL A 123 11.53 3.04 12.11
N ILE A 124 11.92 2.26 11.10
CA ILE A 124 11.87 2.70 9.70
C ILE A 124 10.80 1.89 8.96
N VAL A 125 9.83 2.60 8.38
CA VAL A 125 8.78 2.05 7.54
C VAL A 125 9.07 2.40 6.09
N SER A 126 9.12 1.39 5.21
CA SER A 126 9.25 1.57 3.77
C SER A 126 7.89 1.35 3.12
N VAL A 127 7.53 2.21 2.17
CA VAL A 127 6.24 2.17 1.50
C VAL A 127 6.37 2.42 0.01
N ASP A 128 5.45 1.81 -0.75
CA ASP A 128 5.19 2.11 -2.14
C ASP A 128 3.74 2.59 -2.28
N ILE A 129 3.53 3.70 -2.98
CA ILE A 129 2.21 4.25 -3.27
C ILE A 129 2.07 4.54 -4.76
N MET A 130 0.94 4.14 -5.32
CA MET A 130 0.49 4.55 -6.64
C MET A 130 -0.79 5.36 -6.50
N ALA A 131 -0.79 6.59 -7.02
CA ALA A 131 -1.97 7.43 -7.10
C ALA A 131 -2.59 7.36 -8.49
N ALA A 132 -3.87 7.01 -8.56
CA ALA A 132 -4.63 7.12 -9.81
C ALA A 132 -4.86 8.60 -10.17
N PRO A 133 -5.03 8.94 -11.46
CA PRO A 133 -5.40 10.30 -11.86
C PRO A 133 -6.73 10.78 -11.26
N SER A 134 -7.66 9.85 -10.95
CA SER A 134 -8.95 10.11 -10.30
C SER A 134 -8.80 10.72 -8.89
N LEU A 135 -7.64 10.58 -8.24
CA LEU A 135 -7.34 11.24 -6.96
C LEU A 135 -7.50 12.76 -7.03
N SER A 136 -7.19 13.38 -8.18
CA SER A 136 -7.34 14.83 -8.37
C SER A 136 -8.79 15.33 -8.25
N ALA A 137 -9.78 14.44 -8.42
CA ALA A 137 -11.20 14.76 -8.33
C ALA A 137 -11.74 14.70 -6.89
N GLN A 138 -10.95 14.26 -5.92
CA GLN A 138 -11.35 14.17 -4.51
C GLN A 138 -11.40 15.56 -3.89
N THR A 139 -12.58 16.17 -3.81
CA THR A 139 -12.75 17.55 -3.28
C THR A 139 -13.29 17.59 -1.86
N ASP A 140 -13.68 16.45 -1.31
CA ASP A 140 -14.22 16.35 0.04
C ASP A 140 -13.12 16.63 1.08
N PRO A 141 -13.36 17.41 2.15
CA PRO A 141 -12.35 17.72 3.16
C PRO A 141 -11.71 16.51 3.86
N TYR A 142 -12.41 15.36 3.92
CA TYR A 142 -11.86 14.12 4.46
C TYR A 142 -10.94 13.40 3.46
N TYR A 143 -11.11 13.63 2.15
CA TYR A 143 -10.36 12.98 1.07
C TYR A 143 -9.43 13.97 0.36
N GLY A 144 -8.12 13.78 0.52
CA GLY A 144 -7.13 14.68 -0.09
C GLY A 144 -7.01 14.48 -1.62
N GLN A 145 -6.70 15.56 -2.34
CA GLN A 145 -6.32 15.51 -3.77
C GLN A 145 -4.90 14.98 -4.02
N HIS A 146 -4.24 14.52 -2.97
CA HIS A 146 -2.94 13.87 -2.96
C HIS A 146 -2.90 12.94 -1.76
N PHE A 147 -1.98 11.98 -1.77
CA PHE A 147 -1.74 11.14 -0.61
C PHE A 147 -0.67 11.79 0.25
N ASP A 148 -1.05 12.14 1.48
CA ASP A 148 -0.18 12.75 2.47
C ASP A 148 0.29 11.71 3.50
N LEU A 149 1.59 11.42 3.48
CA LEU A 149 2.23 10.42 4.33
C LEU A 149 2.61 11.00 5.70
N SER A 150 2.47 12.32 5.93
CA SER A 150 2.61 12.86 7.29
C SER A 150 1.50 12.39 8.22
N LYS A 151 0.47 11.74 7.69
CA LYS A 151 -0.62 11.09 8.43
C LYS A 151 -0.34 9.62 8.76
N LEU A 152 0.84 9.11 8.43
CA LEU A 152 1.27 7.79 8.84
C LEU A 152 1.85 7.90 10.25
N ASP A 153 1.42 7.00 11.12
CA ASP A 153 1.63 7.06 12.56
C ASP A 153 1.95 5.68 13.12
N VAL A 154 2.56 5.68 14.30
CA VAL A 154 2.82 4.49 15.11
C VAL A 154 1.85 4.51 16.29
N VAL A 155 1.08 3.43 16.46
CA VAL A 155 -0.04 3.39 17.41
C VAL A 155 0.04 2.16 18.30
N ASP A 156 -0.52 2.27 19.50
CA ASP A 156 -0.79 1.11 20.36
C ASP A 156 -1.78 0.19 19.63
N PRO A 157 -1.44 -1.11 19.43
CA PRO A 157 -2.26 -2.02 18.63
C PRO A 157 -3.58 -2.41 19.30
N LYS A 158 -3.75 -2.17 20.61
CA LYS A 158 -4.96 -2.49 21.37
C LYS A 158 -5.92 -1.32 21.44
N THR A 159 -5.41 -0.10 21.59
CA THR A 159 -6.23 1.10 21.78
C THR A 159 -6.36 1.95 20.50
N GLY A 160 -5.44 1.77 19.54
CA GLY A 160 -5.33 2.62 18.35
C GLY A 160 -4.87 4.05 18.65
N THR A 161 -4.41 4.33 19.88
CA THR A 161 -3.87 5.64 20.24
C THR A 161 -2.42 5.75 19.80
N SER A 162 -2.00 6.92 19.32
CA SER A 162 -0.59 7.18 18.98
C SER A 162 0.33 6.84 20.15
N THR A 163 1.44 6.17 19.87
CA THR A 163 2.45 5.86 20.89
C THR A 163 3.13 7.14 21.38
N LYS A 164 3.84 7.06 22.51
CA LYS A 164 4.77 8.16 22.86
C LYS A 164 5.88 8.22 21.82
N GLY A 165 6.28 9.44 21.48
CA GLY A 165 7.21 9.69 20.39
C GLY A 165 6.50 10.18 19.13
N GLY A 166 7.15 10.01 17.97
CA GLY A 166 6.58 10.46 16.70
C GLY A 166 7.57 10.42 15.55
N PRO A 167 7.22 11.04 14.40
CA PRO A 167 8.08 11.09 13.24
C PRO A 167 9.46 11.67 13.56
N ASP A 168 10.51 10.96 13.18
CA ASP A 168 11.89 11.43 13.23
C ASP A 168 12.31 11.86 11.82
N TYR A 169 12.26 13.16 11.58
CA TYR A 169 12.56 13.74 10.28
C TYR A 169 14.05 13.86 9.98
N ASP A 170 14.89 13.76 11.01
CA ASP A 170 16.34 13.93 10.89
C ASP A 170 17.03 12.58 10.64
N CYS A 171 16.41 11.47 11.06
CA CYS A 171 16.92 10.11 10.85
C CYS A 171 17.13 9.74 9.37
N LEU A 172 16.26 10.23 8.46
CA LEU A 172 16.33 9.95 7.03
C LEU A 172 16.89 11.15 6.24
N THR A 173 17.63 10.86 5.17
CA THR A 173 18.02 11.91 4.22
C THR A 173 16.81 12.42 3.43
N THR A 174 16.84 13.66 2.94
CA THR A 174 15.72 14.26 2.19
C THR A 174 15.34 13.44 0.95
N GLY A 175 16.29 12.75 0.31
CA GLY A 175 16.02 11.93 -0.88
C GLY A 175 15.31 10.61 -0.58
N ASP A 176 15.40 10.12 0.65
CA ASP A 176 14.79 8.85 1.08
C ASP A 176 13.39 9.02 1.64
N ARG A 177 13.06 10.22 2.12
CA ARG A 177 11.81 10.51 2.80
C ARG A 177 10.67 10.67 1.82
N LEU A 178 9.61 9.88 1.99
CA LEU A 178 8.35 10.09 1.26
C LEU A 178 7.41 10.96 2.09
N THR A 179 6.97 12.09 1.53
CA THR A 179 5.99 12.97 2.18
C THR A 179 4.65 12.97 1.48
N THR A 180 4.63 13.03 0.15
CA THR A 180 3.40 13.24 -0.61
C THR A 180 3.46 12.56 -1.97
N VAL A 181 2.33 12.01 -2.42
CA VAL A 181 2.18 11.47 -3.77
C VAL A 181 1.07 12.21 -4.52
N GLN A 182 1.42 12.78 -5.67
CA GLN A 182 0.51 13.54 -6.51
C GLN A 182 -0.34 12.61 -7.41
N PRO A 183 -1.53 13.05 -7.86
CA PRO A 183 -2.38 12.28 -8.78
C PRO A 183 -1.63 11.79 -10.02
N GLY A 184 -1.86 10.52 -10.38
CA GLY A 184 -1.19 9.87 -11.52
C GLY A 184 0.28 9.51 -11.28
N GLY A 185 0.82 9.77 -10.08
CA GLY A 185 2.19 9.47 -9.72
C GLY A 185 2.35 8.10 -9.04
N THR A 186 3.58 7.58 -9.08
CA THR A 186 4.03 6.47 -8.24
C THR A 186 5.25 6.93 -7.48
N ALA A 187 5.33 6.61 -6.19
CA ALA A 187 6.47 6.94 -5.37
C ALA A 187 6.75 5.82 -4.37
N SER A 188 8.03 5.67 -4.08
CA SER A 188 8.57 4.78 -3.06
C SER A 188 9.41 5.61 -2.11
N GLY A 189 9.39 5.27 -0.83
CA GLY A 189 10.29 5.90 0.12
C GLY A 189 10.06 5.42 1.54
N ARG A 190 10.63 6.16 2.47
CA ARG A 190 10.73 5.75 3.87
C ARG A 190 10.20 6.83 4.80
N LEU A 191 9.72 6.39 5.95
CA LEU A 191 9.41 7.21 7.12
C LEU A 191 10.14 6.63 8.31
N ALA A 192 10.64 7.50 9.19
CA ALA A 192 11.29 7.10 10.44
C ALA A 192 10.49 7.65 11.61
N PHE A 193 10.45 6.88 12.70
CA PHE A 193 9.75 7.21 13.93
C PHE A 193 10.66 6.90 15.11
N ASP A 194 10.73 7.83 16.06
CA ASP A 194 11.33 7.61 17.39
C ASP A 194 10.20 7.30 18.37
N VAL A 195 10.14 6.07 18.87
CA VAL A 195 9.01 5.55 19.64
C VAL A 195 9.48 4.80 20.88
N GLU A 196 8.57 4.67 21.84
CA GLU A 196 8.81 3.88 23.05
C GLU A 196 9.03 2.40 22.69
N ASP A 197 9.93 1.73 23.42
CA ASP A 197 10.29 0.32 23.20
C ASP A 197 9.18 -0.63 23.67
N GLU A 198 8.06 -0.59 22.95
CA GLU A 198 6.84 -1.36 23.19
C GLU A 198 6.25 -1.84 21.85
N SER A 199 5.36 -2.84 21.91
CA SER A 199 4.64 -3.33 20.72
C SER A 199 3.79 -2.23 20.10
N PHE A 200 3.88 -2.06 18.80
CA PHE A 200 3.16 -1.02 18.04
C PHE A 200 2.55 -1.57 16.75
N ALA A 201 1.57 -0.86 16.20
CA ALA A 201 1.08 -1.02 14.83
C ALA A 201 1.45 0.21 13.99
N ILE A 202 1.53 0.03 12.67
CA ILE A 202 1.62 1.14 11.73
C ILE A 202 0.22 1.48 11.25
N ARG A 203 -0.17 2.75 11.30
CA ARG A 203 -1.46 3.22 10.78
C ARG A 203 -1.28 4.39 9.84
N TRP A 204 -1.89 4.33 8.67
CA TRP A 204 -2.02 5.48 7.77
C TRP A 204 -3.49 5.83 7.54
N PHE A 205 -3.83 7.12 7.64
CA PHE A 205 -5.21 7.59 7.48
C PHE A 205 -5.42 8.32 6.15
N TYR A 206 -6.45 7.89 5.40
CA TYR A 206 -6.93 8.61 4.22
C TYR A 206 -8.46 8.47 4.08
N GLY A 207 -9.17 9.60 4.00
CA GLY A 207 -10.62 9.59 3.84
C GLY A 207 -11.30 9.06 5.09
N HIS A 208 -11.87 7.87 4.97
CA HIS A 208 -12.48 7.11 6.05
C HIS A 208 -11.72 5.80 6.34
N GLN A 209 -10.54 5.59 5.76
CA GLN A 209 -9.78 4.33 5.87
C GLN A 209 -8.55 4.53 6.77
N ASN A 210 -8.39 3.63 7.74
CA ASN A 210 -7.17 3.41 8.48
C ASN A 210 -6.46 2.18 7.92
N PHE A 211 -5.37 2.38 7.19
CA PHE A 211 -4.54 1.27 6.72
C PHE A 211 -3.63 0.81 7.85
N VAL A 212 -3.87 -0.39 8.39
CA VAL A 212 -3.20 -0.88 9.61
C VAL A 212 -2.32 -2.08 9.31
N VAL A 213 -1.04 -1.98 9.62
CA VAL A 213 -0.10 -3.11 9.64
C VAL A 213 0.07 -3.56 11.08
N ALA A 214 -0.31 -4.80 11.38
CA ALA A 214 -0.21 -5.37 12.72
C ALA A 214 1.23 -5.77 13.07
N PRO A 215 1.64 -5.70 14.35
CA PRO A 215 3.00 -6.07 14.78
C PRO A 215 3.44 -7.49 14.40
N SER A 216 2.50 -8.42 14.27
CA SER A 216 2.76 -9.80 13.84
C SER A 216 3.37 -9.89 12.44
N GLU A 217 3.17 -8.86 11.59
CA GLU A 217 3.71 -8.82 10.22
C GLU A 217 5.25 -8.70 10.17
N TRP A 218 5.88 -8.25 11.26
CA TRP A 218 7.35 -8.17 11.38
C TRP A 218 7.90 -8.93 12.59
N GLY A 219 7.10 -9.85 13.14
CA GLY A 219 7.54 -10.76 14.20
C GLY A 219 7.52 -10.18 15.61
N TRP A 220 6.69 -9.16 15.87
CA TRP A 220 6.37 -8.71 17.22
C TRP A 220 4.97 -9.18 17.62
N ASP A 221 4.87 -9.80 18.80
CA ASP A 221 3.61 -10.27 19.41
C ASP A 221 3.37 -9.56 20.74
#